data_AF-A0AAJ6VWY8-F1
#
_entry.id   AF-A0AAJ6VWY8-F1
#
_cell.length_a   1.000
_cell.length_b   1.000
_cell.length_c   1.000
_cell.angle_alpha   90.00
_cell.angle_beta   90.00
_cell.angle_gamma   90.00
#
_symmetry.space_group_name_H-M   'P 1'
#
loop_
_entity.id
_entity.type
_entity.pdbx_description
1 polymer ?
#
loop_
_entity_poly.entity_id
_entity_poly.type
_entity_poly.pdbx_seq_one_letter_code
_entity_poly.pdbx_strand_id
1 'polypeptide(L)'
;MSAGGNLAERNPCHKESELSLECLFRNSDDRDKCHVYFENYKVCKKFWDHVRKDRMRKGLNPALPPLAEREAVKKEYLTRPGR
;
A
#
# COMPACT_ATOMS: atom_id res chain seq x y z
N MET A 1 -22.36 2.91 -17.75
CA MET A 1 -22.46 3.24 -16.30
C MET A 1 -21.80 2.14 -15.50
N SER A 2 -20.54 2.29 -15.12
CA SER A 2 -19.95 1.63 -13.94
C SER A 2 -18.70 2.41 -13.60
N ALA A 3 -18.75 3.10 -12.46
CA ALA A 3 -17.67 3.91 -11.94
C ALA A 3 -16.49 2.99 -11.61
N GLY A 4 -15.62 2.75 -12.59
CA GLY A 4 -14.30 2.15 -12.41
C GLY A 4 -13.39 3.15 -11.69
N GLY A 5 -13.72 3.45 -10.44
CA GLY A 5 -12.86 4.24 -9.57
C GLY A 5 -11.55 3.48 -9.44
N ASN A 6 -10.49 4.07 -9.97
CA ASN A 6 -9.10 3.59 -9.92
C ASN A 6 -8.76 3.09 -8.50
N LEU A 7 -8.94 1.79 -8.25
CA LEU A 7 -8.75 1.21 -6.92
C LEU A 7 -7.28 1.34 -6.49
N ALA A 8 -6.37 1.32 -7.47
CA ALA A 8 -4.98 1.66 -7.30
C ALA A 8 -4.77 3.10 -6.79
N GLU A 9 -5.55 4.09 -7.21
CA GLU A 9 -5.41 5.47 -6.72
C GLU A 9 -5.86 5.61 -5.26
N ARG A 10 -6.87 4.86 -4.82
CA ARG A 10 -7.39 4.95 -3.43
C ARG A 10 -6.67 4.03 -2.46
N ASN A 11 -6.19 2.88 -2.94
CA ASN A 11 -5.50 1.88 -2.14
C ASN A 11 -4.04 1.78 -2.59
N PRO A 12 -3.08 2.35 -1.84
CA PRO A 12 -1.68 2.27 -2.19
C PRO A 12 -1.07 0.88 -1.96
N CYS A 13 -1.84 -0.04 -1.40
CA CYS A 13 -1.48 -1.45 -1.19
C CYS A 13 -2.31 -2.39 -2.06
N HIS A 14 -2.79 -1.91 -3.21
CA HIS A 14 -3.57 -2.71 -4.15
C HIS A 14 -2.81 -3.97 -4.58
N LYS A 15 -1.53 -3.80 -4.94
CA LYS A 15 -0.67 -4.88 -5.43
C LYS A 15 -0.47 -5.97 -4.38
N GLU A 16 -0.23 -5.60 -3.13
CA GLU A 16 -0.08 -6.55 -2.03
C GLU A 16 -1.39 -7.27 -1.72
N SER A 17 -2.53 -6.60 -1.90
CA SER A 17 -3.85 -7.22 -1.80
C SER A 17 -4.06 -8.25 -2.91
N GLU A 18 -3.72 -7.93 -4.16
CA GLU A 18 -3.80 -8.86 -5.29
C GLU A 18 -2.92 -10.08 -5.07
N LEU A 19 -1.68 -9.91 -4.62
CA LEU A 19 -0.77 -11.02 -4.32
C LEU A 19 -1.30 -11.92 -3.20
N SER A 20 -1.91 -11.32 -2.18
CA SER A 20 -2.53 -12.08 -1.08
C SER A 20 -3.70 -12.93 -1.59
N LEU A 21 -4.55 -12.37 -2.45
CA LEU A 21 -5.67 -13.08 -3.07
C LEU A 21 -5.20 -14.16 -4.04
N GLU A 22 -4.17 -13.87 -4.84
CA GLU A 22 -3.56 -14.83 -5.76
C GLU A 22 -2.97 -16.02 -5.01
N CYS A 23 -2.31 -15.77 -3.86
CA CYS A 23 -1.81 -16.84 -3.01
C CYS A 23 -2.94 -17.73 -2.50
N LEU A 24 -4.04 -17.16 -2.00
CA LEU A 24 -5.19 -17.94 -1.54
C LEU A 24 -5.80 -18.77 -2.67
N PHE A 25 -5.94 -18.17 -3.86
CA PHE A 25 -6.46 -18.85 -5.04
C PHE A 25 -5.60 -20.07 -5.42
N ARG A 26 -4.27 -19.93 -5.38
CA ARG A 26 -3.33 -21.01 -5.71
C ARG A 26 -3.22 -22.10 -4.65
N ASN A 27 -3.50 -21.76 -3.39
CA ASN A 27 -3.32 -22.67 -2.26
C ASN A 27 -4.66 -23.15 -1.67
N SER A 28 -5.76 -23.05 -2.41
CA SER A 28 -7.09 -23.50 -1.96
C SER A 28 -7.52 -22.87 -0.63
N ASP A 29 -7.28 -21.56 -0.48
CA ASP A 29 -7.59 -20.76 0.71
C ASP A 29 -6.78 -21.11 1.97
N ASP A 30 -5.64 -21.79 1.81
CA ASP A 30 -4.67 -22.05 2.88
C ASP A 30 -3.95 -20.76 3.30
N ARG A 31 -4.47 -20.16 4.38
CA ARG A 31 -4.00 -18.87 4.91
C ARG A 31 -2.61 -18.93 5.50
N ASP A 32 -2.19 -20.09 6.00
CA ASP A 32 -0.88 -20.26 6.66
C ASP A 32 0.25 -20.12 5.64
N LYS A 33 0.06 -20.69 4.44
CA LYS A 33 1.01 -20.52 3.32
C LYS A 33 1.07 -19.08 2.81
N CYS A 34 0.00 -18.31 3.00
CA CYS A 34 -0.11 -16.94 2.52
C CYS A 34 0.23 -15.87 3.57
N HIS A 35 0.68 -16.28 4.77
CA HIS A 35 1.00 -15.37 5.86
C HIS A 35 1.96 -14.23 5.45
N VAL A 36 2.98 -14.53 4.65
CA VAL A 36 3.95 -13.54 4.16
C VAL A 36 3.27 -12.44 3.32
N TYR A 37 2.31 -12.80 2.46
CA TYR A 37 1.58 -11.83 1.65
C TYR A 37 0.68 -10.93 2.51
N PHE A 38 0.04 -11.50 3.53
CA PHE A 38 -0.75 -10.72 4.49
C PHE A 38 0.12 -9.77 5.31
N GLU A 39 1.29 -10.22 5.76
CA GLU A 39 2.24 -9.35 6.47
C GLU A 39 2.75 -8.22 5.55
N ASN A 40 3.06 -8.52 4.29
CA ASN A 40 3.42 -7.48 3.31
C ASN A 40 2.30 -6.44 3.15
N TYR A 41 1.05 -6.88 3.05
CA TYR A 41 -0.10 -5.98 2.98
C TYR A 41 -0.25 -5.11 4.24
N LYS A 42 -0.07 -5.69 5.44
CA LYS A 42 -0.09 -4.94 6.72
C LYS A 42 1.05 -3.92 6.80
N VAL A 43 2.26 -4.31 6.42
CA VAL A 43 3.44 -3.42 6.37
C VAL A 43 3.19 -2.27 5.41
N CYS A 44 2.66 -2.56 4.22
CA CYS A 44 2.29 -1.54 3.25
C CYS A 44 1.28 -0.53 3.83
N LYS A 45 0.21 -1.00 4.48
CA LYS A 45 -0.76 -0.08 5.12
C LYS A 45 -0.11 0.80 6.17
N LYS A 46 0.68 0.21 7.06
CA LYS A 46 1.38 0.95 8.13
C LYS A 46 2.30 2.02 7.55
N PHE A 47 3.04 1.68 6.50
CA PHE A 47 3.91 2.62 5.78
C PHE A 47 3.10 3.80 5.22
N TRP A 48 2.05 3.54 4.45
CA TRP A 48 1.26 4.60 3.84
C TRP A 48 0.45 5.41 4.85
N ASP A 49 0.00 4.83 5.96
CA ASP A 49 -0.60 5.58 7.06
C ASP A 49 0.41 6.51 7.73
N HIS A 50 1.66 6.10 7.87
CA HIS A 50 2.73 6.98 8.35
C HIS A 50 2.97 8.13 7.36
N VAL A 51 3.15 7.82 6.07
CA VAL A 51 3.33 8.83 5.00
C VAL A 51 2.17 9.82 4.98
N ARG A 52 0.93 9.33 5.04
CA ARG A 52 -0.27 10.19 5.08
C ARG A 52 -0.26 11.10 6.30
N LYS A 53 0.01 10.56 7.49
CA LYS A 53 0.09 11.35 8.72
C LYS A 53 1.21 12.40 8.66
N ASP A 54 2.39 12.06 8.14
CA ASP A 54 3.51 12.99 8.00
C ASP A 54 3.20 14.10 6.98
N ARG A 55 2.63 13.74 5.82
CA ARG A 55 2.18 14.69 4.80
C ARG A 55 1.09 15.62 5.33
N MET A 56 0.12 15.10 6.09
CA MET A 56 -0.91 15.92 6.75
C MET A 56 -0.31 16.90 7.77
N ARG A 57 0.65 16.47 8.59
CA ARG A 57 1.36 17.36 9.52
C ARG A 57 2.12 18.47 8.80
N LYS A 58 2.64 18.20 7.60
CA LYS A 58 3.30 19.17 6.73
C LYS A 58 2.34 20.05 5.92
N GLY A 59 1.02 19.84 6.02
CA GLY A 59 0.01 20.57 5.25
C GLY A 59 -0.02 20.20 3.75
N LEU A 60 0.55 19.05 3.36
CA LEU A 60 0.58 18.60 1.97
C LEU A 60 -0.72 17.90 1.58
N ASN A 61 -1.48 18.52 0.68
CA ASN A 61 -2.70 17.97 0.09
C ASN A 61 -2.49 17.63 -1.41
N PRO A 62 -2.93 16.46 -1.89
CA PRO A 62 -3.57 15.37 -1.14
C PRO A 62 -2.60 14.62 -0.20
N ALA A 63 -3.14 14.17 0.94
CA ALA A 63 -2.38 13.43 1.95
C ALA A 63 -1.80 12.11 1.42
N LEU A 64 -2.47 11.48 0.45
CA LEU A 64 -1.95 10.35 -0.30
C LEU A 64 -1.38 10.86 -1.63
N PRO A 65 -0.09 10.59 -1.95
CA PRO A 65 0.49 11.03 -3.21
C PRO A 65 -0.13 10.30 -4.42
N PRO A 66 -0.17 10.96 -5.59
CA PRO A 66 -0.60 10.36 -6.86
C PRO A 66 0.26 9.15 -7.24
N LEU A 67 -0.30 8.23 -8.03
CA LEU A 67 0.38 6.99 -8.42
C LEU A 67 1.79 7.21 -8.99
N ALA A 68 1.97 8.21 -9.86
CA ALA A 68 3.26 8.52 -10.48
C ALA A 68 4.35 8.90 -9.47
N GLU A 69 3.99 9.47 -8.33
CA GLU A 69 4.94 9.95 -7.31
C GLU A 69 5.19 8.92 -6.20
N ARG A 70 4.38 7.85 -6.12
CA ARG A 70 4.45 6.90 -5.00
C ARG A 70 5.79 6.20 -4.90
N GLU A 71 6.41 5.83 -6.02
CA GLU A 71 7.72 5.19 -6.03
C GLU A 71 8.81 6.14 -5.51
N ALA A 72 8.75 7.42 -5.88
CA ALA A 72 9.67 8.44 -5.39
C ALA A 72 9.50 8.66 -3.89
N VAL A 73 8.25 8.82 -3.42
CA VAL A 73 7.93 8.97 -1.99
C VAL A 73 8.36 7.74 -1.20
N LYS A 74 8.07 6.54 -1.72
CA LYS A 74 8.48 5.28 -1.09
C LYS A 74 9.99 5.22 -0.94
N LYS A 75 10.74 5.53 -2.00
CA LYS A 75 12.20 5.58 -1.96
C LYS A 75 12.69 6.60 -0.94
N GLU A 76 12.14 7.83 -0.93
CA GLU A 76 12.54 8.87 0.02
C GLU A 76 12.38 8.40 1.48
N TYR A 77 11.20 7.89 1.84
CA TYR A 77 10.91 7.46 3.21
C TYR A 77 11.71 6.20 3.61
N LEU A 78 12.02 5.29 2.68
CA LEU A 78 12.87 4.13 2.95
C LEU A 78 14.35 4.50 3.09
N THR A 79 14.81 5.54 2.39
CA THR A 79 16.22 6.00 2.44
C THR A 79 16.56 6.87 3.65
N ARG A 80 15.57 7.27 4.46
CA ARG A 80 15.80 8.02 5.70
C ARG A 80 15.68 7.08 6.92
N PRO A 81 16.77 6.41 7.34
CA PRO A 81 16.77 5.68 8.60
C PRO A 81 16.72 6.68 9.75
N GLY A 82 15.73 6.56 10.64
CA GLY A 82 15.74 7.26 11.94
C GLY A 82 14.65 8.31 12.18
N ARG A 83 13.39 8.04 11.83
CA ARG A 83 12.25 8.80 12.37
C ARG A 83 11.16 7.86 12.89
#